data_AF-A0A382MQ34-F1
#
_entry.id   AF-A0A382MQ34-F1
#
_cell.length_a   1.000
_cell.length_b   1.000
_cell.length_c   1.000
_cell.angle_alpha   90.00
_cell.angle_beta   90.00
_cell.angle_gamma   90.00
#
_symmetry.space_group_name_H-M   'P 1'
#
loop_
_entity.id
_entity.type
_entity.pdbx_description
1 polymer ?
#
loop_
_entity_poly.entity_id
_entity_poly.type
_entity_poly.pdbx_seq_one_letter_code
_entity_poly.pdbx_strand_id
1 'polypeptide(L)'
;QPIDQESNSNIFIGYTVPGDLPTSWRGYDSIDTLVVRNVPLSDQYLLKDQQTAMLDWIQNGGILIFSGGRNFHTIKGSFLHSYLPVSLSSLQIENEMPESISQRFDVSSVIPFDKINFVLRPGGEVLIGDAGSIHVAKSMYGSGTIISLSFDYASPPFSDVPFTNQFWSFMISDQGRSARHAEYRFDPFRKYSEKILKQLETLKPKDLPLIKFIIFFLLLYLLVVGGVTFLGGNYNVQFFWLISLLMPCLFSSAVICWNVFVPSAVSVRQLSVLSVFPDRDRAHLQSYIGLIGSTNIKVPVDFGKNAFVQQLTGIASSPIELIWDNTTRLNSINVGPWFVSSYLIESFIDLQFVGPPKLENEFNANQMKLLAKHAVGLRG
;
A
#
# COMPACT_ATOMS: atom_id res chain seq x y z
N GLN A 1 -3.66 -4.80 24.36
CA GLN A 1 -3.64 -3.64 25.27
C GLN A 1 -4.77 -2.71 24.86
N PRO A 2 -5.53 -2.11 25.79
CA PRO A 2 -6.56 -1.14 25.43
C PRO A 2 -5.87 0.14 24.95
N ILE A 3 -6.16 0.58 23.73
CA ILE A 3 -5.47 1.67 23.02
C ILE A 3 -6.31 2.95 23.14
N ASP A 4 -6.62 3.34 24.37
CA ASP A 4 -7.21 4.65 24.69
C ASP A 4 -6.27 5.45 25.62
N GLN A 5 -4.98 5.11 25.63
CA GLN A 5 -3.99 6.06 26.14
C GLN A 5 -3.79 7.13 25.08
N GLU A 6 -4.13 8.37 25.43
CA GLU A 6 -3.65 9.56 24.73
C GLU A 6 -2.15 9.39 24.46
N SER A 7 -1.83 9.07 23.21
CA SER A 7 -0.47 9.04 22.74
C SER A 7 0.09 10.44 22.95
N ASN A 8 1.06 10.60 23.86
CA ASN A 8 1.96 11.76 23.84
C ASN A 8 2.45 11.90 22.40
N SER A 9 1.92 12.88 21.66
CA SER A 9 2.17 13.02 20.23
C SER A 9 3.54 13.65 20.05
N ASN A 10 4.57 12.83 20.11
CA ASN A 10 5.92 13.24 19.75
C ASN A 10 5.95 13.52 18.25
N ILE A 11 6.31 14.75 17.88
CA ILE A 11 6.53 15.14 16.48
C ILE A 11 8.01 14.90 16.17
N PHE A 12 8.29 14.13 15.13
CA PHE A 12 9.64 13.89 14.62
C PHE A 12 9.85 14.69 13.35
N ILE A 13 10.96 15.44 13.27
CA ILE A 13 11.31 16.26 12.12
C ILE A 13 12.61 15.71 11.52
N GLY A 14 12.55 15.32 10.24
CA GLY A 14 13.70 14.94 9.45
C GLY A 14 14.01 16.00 8.39
N TYR A 15 15.29 16.21 8.10
CA TYR A 15 15.74 17.08 7.01
C TYR A 15 16.36 16.21 5.91
N THR A 16 16.11 16.58 4.66
CA THR A 16 16.65 15.89 3.49
C THR A 16 16.95 16.91 2.38
N VAL A 17 17.69 16.47 1.37
CA VAL A 17 18.00 17.25 0.17
C VAL A 17 17.37 16.58 -1.05
N PRO A 18 17.09 17.31 -2.15
CA PRO A 18 16.46 16.75 -3.35
C PRO A 18 17.07 15.46 -3.87
N GLY A 19 18.40 15.36 -3.87
CA GLY A 19 19.11 14.18 -4.37
C GLY A 19 18.84 12.91 -3.58
N ASP A 20 18.51 13.03 -2.29
CA ASP A 20 18.27 11.89 -1.38
C ASP A 20 16.80 11.48 -1.34
N LEU A 21 15.93 12.15 -2.11
CA LEU A 21 14.52 11.82 -2.16
C LEU A 21 14.32 10.41 -2.74
N PRO A 22 13.43 9.60 -2.16
CA PRO A 22 13.16 8.26 -2.65
C PRO A 22 12.70 8.24 -4.12
N THR A 23 13.22 7.29 -4.90
CA THR A 23 12.75 6.98 -6.26
C THR A 23 11.49 6.12 -6.29
N SER A 24 11.02 5.67 -5.13
CA SER A 24 9.79 4.87 -4.97
C SER A 24 8.87 5.51 -3.94
N TRP A 25 7.57 5.58 -4.26
CA TRP A 25 6.55 6.20 -3.41
C TRP A 25 6.51 5.61 -2.00
N ARG A 26 6.90 4.34 -1.83
CA ARG A 26 6.91 3.68 -0.53
C ARG A 26 8.03 4.20 0.38
N GLY A 27 9.09 4.76 -0.16
CA GLY A 27 10.12 5.42 0.66
C GLY A 27 9.58 6.60 1.47
N TYR A 28 8.44 7.17 1.07
CA TYR A 28 7.75 8.24 1.76
C TYR A 28 6.68 7.75 2.76
N ASP A 29 6.46 6.44 2.89
CA ASP A 29 5.44 5.87 3.80
C ASP A 29 5.76 6.10 5.28
N SER A 30 7.01 6.44 5.62
CA SER A 30 7.44 6.75 6.98
C SER A 30 7.15 8.18 7.43
N ILE A 31 6.65 9.05 6.54
CA ILE A 31 6.40 10.46 6.86
C ILE A 31 4.93 10.84 6.65
N ASP A 32 4.39 11.65 7.56
CA ASP A 32 3.03 12.20 7.45
C ASP A 32 2.96 13.36 6.44
N THR A 33 3.96 14.24 6.47
CA THR A 33 3.96 15.52 5.76
C THR A 33 5.35 15.83 5.24
N LEU A 34 5.42 16.26 3.98
CA LEU A 34 6.62 16.77 3.34
C LEU A 34 6.51 18.28 3.21
N VAL A 35 7.45 19.01 3.80
CA VAL A 35 7.53 20.47 3.69
C VAL A 35 8.65 20.85 2.74
N VAL A 36 8.31 21.54 1.65
CA VAL A 36 9.26 22.05 0.66
C VAL A 36 9.43 23.54 0.87
N ARG A 37 10.66 23.96 1.19
CA ARG A 37 11.00 25.37 1.41
C ARG A 37 12.24 25.76 0.65
N ASN A 38 12.10 26.69 -0.29
CA ASN A 38 13.24 27.33 -0.96
C ASN A 38 14.22 26.34 -1.64
N VAL A 39 13.67 25.28 -2.26
CA VAL A 39 14.47 24.25 -2.95
C VAL A 39 14.00 24.14 -4.40
N PRO A 40 14.92 24.11 -5.39
CA PRO A 40 14.54 23.88 -6.78
C PRO A 40 14.09 22.43 -6.98
N LEU A 41 12.93 22.26 -7.63
CA LEU A 41 12.33 20.97 -7.93
C LEU A 41 12.20 20.71 -9.45
N SER A 42 13.07 21.32 -10.24
CA SER A 42 13.10 21.09 -11.69
C SER A 42 13.84 19.79 -12.05
N ASP A 43 13.69 19.35 -13.30
CA ASP A 43 14.31 18.13 -13.85
C ASP A 43 15.83 18.08 -13.72
N GLN A 44 16.49 19.23 -13.54
CA GLN A 44 17.93 19.31 -13.30
C GLN A 44 18.33 18.79 -11.92
N TYR A 45 17.45 18.90 -10.93
CA TYR A 45 17.74 18.58 -9.53
C TYR A 45 17.04 17.30 -9.07
N LEU A 46 15.99 16.88 -9.76
CA LEU A 46 15.17 15.74 -9.37
C LEU A 46 14.92 14.80 -10.55
N LEU A 47 15.24 13.52 -10.36
CA LEU A 47 15.02 12.47 -11.35
C LEU A 47 13.51 12.30 -11.60
N LYS A 48 13.13 11.92 -12.83
CA LYS A 48 11.72 11.65 -13.18
C LYS A 48 11.05 10.61 -12.27
N ASP A 49 11.81 9.62 -11.82
CA ASP A 49 11.32 8.58 -10.90
C ASP A 49 11.04 9.16 -9.51
N GLN A 50 11.89 10.07 -9.00
CA GLN A 50 11.66 10.78 -7.73
C GLN A 50 10.45 11.72 -7.81
N GLN A 51 10.30 12.44 -8.92
CA GLN A 51 9.12 13.28 -9.17
C GLN A 51 7.84 12.44 -9.17
N THR A 52 7.86 11.31 -9.88
CA THR A 52 6.73 10.38 -9.97
C THR A 52 6.42 9.75 -8.62
N ALA A 53 7.44 9.30 -7.89
CA ALA A 53 7.30 8.73 -6.55
C ALA A 53 6.66 9.72 -5.56
N MET A 54 7.05 10.99 -5.61
CA MET A 54 6.45 12.03 -4.79
C MET A 54 4.98 12.26 -5.15
N LEU A 55 4.65 12.39 -6.44
CA LEU A 55 3.26 12.55 -6.88
C LEU A 55 2.39 11.34 -6.49
N ASP A 56 2.89 10.12 -6.70
CA ASP A 56 2.20 8.88 -6.32
C ASP A 56 1.96 8.83 -4.81
N TRP A 57 2.94 9.24 -4.00
CA TRP A 57 2.78 9.33 -2.56
C TRP A 57 1.69 10.33 -2.17
N ILE A 58 1.66 11.53 -2.76
CA ILE A 58 0.61 12.52 -2.50
C ILE A 58 -0.75 11.96 -2.95
N GLN A 59 -0.87 11.38 -4.14
CA GLN A 59 -2.12 10.77 -4.62
C GLN A 59 -2.63 9.67 -3.69
N ASN A 60 -1.72 8.91 -3.07
CA ASN A 60 -2.07 7.88 -2.09
C ASN A 60 -2.28 8.43 -0.67
N GLY A 61 -2.50 9.74 -0.50
CA GLY A 61 -2.77 10.34 0.80
C GLY A 61 -1.57 11.03 1.46
N GLY A 62 -0.48 11.32 0.77
CA GLY A 62 0.57 12.18 1.31
C GLY A 62 0.12 13.64 1.45
N ILE A 63 0.76 14.39 2.36
CA ILE A 63 0.53 15.83 2.49
C ILE A 63 1.79 16.58 2.11
N LEU A 64 1.67 17.43 1.09
CA LEU A 64 2.74 18.32 0.65
C LEU A 64 2.42 19.75 1.10
N ILE A 65 3.32 20.35 1.88
CA ILE A 65 3.27 21.78 2.22
C ILE A 65 4.37 22.49 1.46
N PHE A 66 4.00 23.48 0.67
CA PHE A 66 4.90 24.30 -0.11
C PHE A 66 5.01 25.70 0.52
N SER A 67 6.23 26.08 0.89
CA SER A 67 6.54 27.41 1.42
C SER A 67 6.89 28.39 0.30
N GLY A 68 6.28 29.56 0.36
CA GLY A 68 6.51 30.66 -0.58
C GLY A 68 7.80 31.44 -0.30
N GLY A 69 7.89 32.64 -0.88
CA GLY A 69 9.01 33.55 -0.75
C GLY A 69 9.68 33.93 -2.07
N ARG A 70 10.82 34.62 -1.98
CA ARG A 70 11.51 35.24 -3.15
C ARG A 70 11.84 34.28 -4.28
N ASN A 71 12.08 33.01 -3.96
CA ASN A 71 12.53 32.01 -4.92
C ASN A 71 11.38 31.20 -5.55
N PHE A 72 10.14 31.70 -5.51
CA PHE A 72 8.96 31.01 -6.09
C PHE A 72 9.08 30.71 -7.59
N HIS A 73 9.94 31.42 -8.32
CA HIS A 73 10.21 31.15 -9.73
C HIS A 73 10.75 29.73 -9.99
N THR A 74 11.51 29.15 -9.04
CA THR A 74 12.03 27.77 -9.17
C THR A 74 10.91 26.73 -9.18
N ILE A 75 9.74 27.10 -8.67
CA ILE A 75 8.56 26.24 -8.51
C ILE A 75 7.62 26.39 -9.70
N LYS A 76 7.59 27.57 -10.34
CA LYS A 76 6.91 27.75 -11.64
C LYS A 76 7.43 26.78 -12.70
N GLY A 77 8.73 26.47 -12.66
CA GLY A 77 9.37 25.54 -13.59
C GLY A 77 9.43 24.08 -13.12
N SER A 78 8.73 23.70 -12.04
CA SER A 78 8.77 22.35 -11.50
C SER A 78 7.59 21.50 -11.96
N PHE A 79 7.72 20.18 -11.81
CA PHE A 79 6.64 19.21 -12.07
C PHE A 79 5.39 19.42 -11.20
N LEU A 80 5.51 20.11 -10.06
CA LEU A 80 4.39 20.39 -9.16
C LEU A 80 3.50 21.52 -9.64
N HIS A 81 4.01 22.39 -10.54
CA HIS A 81 3.34 23.63 -10.91
C HIS A 81 1.87 23.43 -11.32
N SER A 82 1.57 22.39 -12.09
CA SER A 82 0.21 22.10 -12.57
C SER A 82 -0.76 21.64 -11.47
N TYR A 83 -0.25 21.10 -10.37
CA TYR A 83 -1.05 20.50 -9.29
C TYR A 83 -1.24 21.42 -8.08
N LEU A 84 -0.55 22.57 -8.04
CA LEU A 84 -0.71 23.53 -6.94
C LEU A 84 -2.16 24.07 -6.90
N PRO A 85 -2.69 24.37 -5.69
CA PRO A 85 -4.01 24.98 -5.52
C PRO A 85 -4.11 26.40 -6.12
N VAL A 86 -2.96 27.01 -6.41
CA VAL A 86 -2.84 28.41 -6.80
C VAL A 86 -1.89 28.57 -7.98
N SER A 87 -2.20 29.54 -8.83
CA SER A 87 -1.27 30.08 -9.81
C SER A 87 -0.40 31.13 -9.13
N LEU A 88 0.91 30.97 -9.24
CA LEU A 88 1.90 31.90 -8.71
C LEU A 88 2.00 33.11 -9.66
N SER A 89 1.62 34.32 -9.23
CA SER A 89 1.61 35.51 -10.10
C SER A 89 2.92 36.29 -10.00
N SER A 90 3.01 37.20 -9.02
CA SER A 90 4.13 38.12 -8.79
C SER A 90 4.56 38.11 -7.33
N LEU A 91 5.76 38.61 -7.05
CA LEU A 91 6.21 38.90 -5.69
C LEU A 91 5.75 40.31 -5.30
N GLN A 92 5.28 40.46 -4.08
CA GLN A 92 4.89 41.73 -3.46
C GLN A 92 5.51 41.78 -2.07
N ILE A 93 5.91 42.98 -1.64
CA ILE A 93 6.32 43.23 -0.26
C ILE A 93 5.08 43.71 0.50
N GLU A 94 4.74 43.01 1.58
CA GLU A 94 3.75 43.47 2.54
C GLU A 94 4.48 44.04 3.76
N ASN A 95 4.08 45.23 4.21
CA ASN A 95 4.77 45.94 5.29
C ASN A 95 4.30 45.50 6.68
N GLU A 96 3.14 44.85 6.77
CA GLU A 96 2.51 44.47 8.02
C GLU A 96 1.88 43.09 7.89
N MET A 97 1.74 42.40 9.04
CA MET A 97 1.10 41.08 9.08
C MET A 97 -0.40 41.21 8.72
N PRO A 98 -0.89 40.40 7.76
CA PRO A 98 -2.27 40.44 7.33
C PRO A 98 -3.24 40.19 8.47
N GLU A 99 -4.37 40.92 8.50
CA GLU A 99 -5.39 40.78 9.54
C GLU A 99 -5.90 39.33 9.67
N SER A 100 -6.04 38.62 8.55
CA SER A 100 -6.47 37.21 8.54
C SER A 100 -5.51 36.26 9.28
N ILE A 101 -4.22 36.57 9.32
CA ILE A 101 -3.20 35.84 10.07
C ILE A 101 -3.20 36.34 11.52
N SER A 102 -3.19 37.66 11.69
CA SER A 102 -3.08 38.31 12.99
C SER A 102 -4.23 37.94 13.93
N GLN A 103 -5.47 37.98 13.45
CA GLN A 103 -6.65 37.59 14.22
C GLN A 103 -6.70 36.10 14.55
N ARG A 104 -6.21 35.24 13.64
CA ARG A 104 -6.28 33.79 13.80
C ARG A 104 -5.28 33.26 14.83
N PHE A 105 -4.09 33.86 14.88
CA PHE A 105 -3.00 33.40 15.75
C PHE A 105 -2.69 34.35 16.92
N ASP A 106 -3.44 35.45 17.04
CA ASP A 106 -3.24 36.50 18.04
C ASP A 106 -1.79 37.03 18.05
N VAL A 107 -1.27 37.31 16.85
CA VAL A 107 0.08 37.84 16.62
C VAL A 107 -0.02 39.10 15.76
N SER A 108 0.82 40.09 16.02
CA SER A 108 0.95 41.26 15.15
C SER A 108 2.42 41.58 14.92
N SER A 109 2.75 42.01 13.71
CA SER A 109 4.09 42.44 13.35
C SER A 109 4.05 43.48 12.25
N VAL A 110 4.96 44.45 12.35
CA VAL A 110 5.21 45.51 11.36
C VAL A 110 6.49 45.27 10.57
N ILE A 111 7.05 44.05 10.65
CA ILE A 111 8.22 43.66 9.89
C ILE A 111 7.77 43.33 8.47
N PRO A 112 8.30 44.02 7.44
CA PRO A 112 7.95 43.72 6.06
C PRO A 112 8.41 42.33 5.63
N PHE A 113 7.62 41.66 4.78
CA PHE A 113 7.94 40.33 4.27
C PHE A 113 7.55 40.17 2.80
N ASP A 114 8.19 39.18 2.17
CA ASP A 114 7.95 38.81 0.78
C ASP A 114 6.73 37.87 0.67
N LYS A 115 5.70 38.32 -0.05
CA LYS A 115 4.48 37.57 -0.35
C LYS A 115 4.36 37.30 -1.84
N ILE A 116 3.98 36.09 -2.20
CA ILE A 116 3.60 35.73 -3.55
C ILE A 116 2.10 36.02 -3.73
N ASN A 117 1.74 36.78 -4.75
CA ASN A 117 0.34 36.95 -5.11
C ASN A 117 -0.20 35.65 -5.72
N PHE A 118 -1.20 35.08 -5.07
CA PHE A 118 -1.84 33.83 -5.44
C PHE A 118 -3.16 34.09 -6.15
N VAL A 119 -3.37 33.38 -7.25
CA VAL A 119 -4.67 33.30 -7.92
C VAL A 119 -5.17 31.87 -7.77
N LEU A 120 -6.33 31.71 -7.11
CA LEU A 120 -6.91 30.39 -6.84
C LEU A 120 -7.19 29.63 -8.15
N ARG A 121 -6.82 28.35 -8.21
CA ARG A 121 -7.18 27.46 -9.32
C ARG A 121 -8.47 26.69 -9.02
N PRO A 122 -9.15 26.15 -10.05
CA PRO A 122 -10.28 25.24 -9.84
C PRO A 122 -9.88 24.08 -8.92
N GLY A 123 -10.72 23.78 -7.93
CA GLY A 123 -10.44 22.75 -6.91
C GLY A 123 -9.53 23.21 -5.76
N GLY A 124 -9.03 24.45 -5.80
CA GLY A 124 -8.38 25.09 -4.67
C GLY A 124 -9.38 25.68 -3.67
N GLU A 125 -9.04 25.63 -2.40
CA GLU A 125 -9.74 26.21 -1.26
C GLU A 125 -8.80 27.18 -0.53
N VAL A 126 -9.31 28.32 -0.10
CA VAL A 126 -8.56 29.29 0.72
C VAL A 126 -8.67 28.89 2.18
N LEU A 127 -7.55 28.59 2.83
CA LEU A 127 -7.50 28.27 4.27
C LEU A 127 -7.30 29.52 5.13
N ILE A 128 -6.46 30.45 4.67
CA ILE A 128 -6.17 31.71 5.35
C ILE A 128 -6.11 32.84 4.31
N GLY A 129 -6.87 33.90 4.56
CA GLY A 129 -7.01 35.05 3.67
C GLY A 129 -8.42 35.19 3.11
N ASP A 130 -8.53 35.97 2.05
CA ASP A 130 -9.77 36.25 1.33
C ASP A 130 -9.57 36.13 -0.20
N ALA A 131 -10.62 36.37 -0.98
CA ALA A 131 -10.58 36.25 -2.44
C ALA A 131 -9.62 37.26 -3.13
N GLY A 132 -9.31 38.38 -2.48
CA GLY A 132 -8.37 39.39 -2.97
C GLY A 132 -6.94 39.21 -2.43
N SER A 133 -6.78 38.54 -1.29
CA SER A 133 -5.51 38.33 -0.60
C SER A 133 -5.43 36.94 0.01
N ILE A 134 -4.96 35.98 -0.79
CA ILE A 134 -4.78 34.59 -0.37
C ILE A 134 -3.41 34.41 0.28
N HIS A 135 -3.37 33.90 1.51
CA HIS A 135 -2.12 33.62 2.23
C HIS A 135 -1.81 32.13 2.33
N VAL A 136 -2.83 31.31 2.54
CA VAL A 136 -2.71 29.86 2.53
C VAL A 136 -3.85 29.27 1.72
N ALA A 137 -3.50 28.42 0.76
CA ALA A 137 -4.47 27.71 -0.06
C ALA A 137 -4.18 26.22 -0.06
N LYS A 138 -5.23 25.42 -0.20
CA LYS A 138 -5.22 23.96 -0.18
C LYS A 138 -5.94 23.41 -1.39
N SER A 139 -5.47 22.31 -1.94
CA SER A 139 -6.22 21.49 -2.91
C SER A 139 -6.10 20.02 -2.54
N MET A 140 -7.14 19.27 -2.87
CA MET A 140 -7.07 17.81 -2.86
C MET A 140 -6.37 17.33 -4.12
N TYR A 141 -5.56 16.29 -3.98
CA TYR A 141 -4.89 15.64 -5.11
C TYR A 141 -4.87 14.13 -4.88
N GLY A 142 -5.70 13.40 -5.64
CA GLY A 142 -6.07 12.03 -5.29
C GLY A 142 -6.68 11.94 -3.89
N SER A 143 -6.14 11.08 -3.05
CA SER A 143 -6.51 10.94 -1.63
C SER A 143 -5.70 11.82 -0.68
N GLY A 144 -4.74 12.60 -1.20
CA GLY A 144 -3.87 13.47 -0.41
C GLY A 144 -4.16 14.96 -0.60
N THR A 145 -3.22 15.77 -0.13
CA THR A 145 -3.43 17.22 -0.04
C THR A 145 -2.16 17.98 -0.38
N ILE A 146 -2.31 19.05 -1.15
CA ILE A 146 -1.26 20.02 -1.43
C ILE A 146 -1.67 21.35 -0.80
N ILE A 147 -0.82 21.90 0.08
CA ILE A 147 -1.02 23.18 0.73
C ILE A 147 0.08 24.13 0.29
N SER A 148 -0.27 25.34 -0.12
CA SER A 148 0.67 26.38 -0.56
C SER A 148 0.58 27.60 0.35
N LEU A 149 1.73 28.06 0.83
CA LEU A 149 1.90 29.27 1.63
C LEU A 149 2.41 30.40 0.73
N SER A 150 1.81 31.58 0.81
CA SER A 150 2.22 32.74 0.01
C SER A 150 3.52 33.37 0.52
N PHE A 151 3.92 33.05 1.75
CA PHE A 151 5.06 33.60 2.47
C PHE A 151 6.03 32.48 2.86
N ASP A 152 7.26 32.86 3.24
CA ASP A 152 8.22 31.93 3.82
C ASP A 152 8.02 31.81 5.33
N TYR A 153 7.56 30.65 5.80
CA TYR A 153 7.30 30.41 7.22
C TYR A 153 8.55 30.52 8.11
N ALA A 154 9.75 30.40 7.54
CA ALA A 154 11.01 30.46 8.27
C ALA A 154 11.70 31.84 8.20
N SER A 155 11.07 32.82 7.56
CA SER A 155 11.56 34.20 7.50
C SER A 155 10.74 35.10 8.44
N PRO A 156 11.33 36.16 9.03
CA PRO A 156 10.56 37.14 9.80
C PRO A 156 9.42 37.74 8.96
N PRO A 157 8.24 38.03 9.55
CA PRO A 157 7.87 37.85 10.97
C PRO A 157 7.42 36.42 11.36
N PHE A 158 7.34 35.49 10.42
CA PHE A 158 6.79 34.15 10.65
C PHE A 158 7.74 33.20 11.38
N SER A 159 9.03 33.50 11.42
CA SER A 159 10.01 32.75 12.21
C SER A 159 9.86 32.95 13.72
N ASP A 160 9.03 33.89 14.16
CA ASP A 160 8.84 34.17 15.59
C ASP A 160 8.16 32.99 16.29
N VAL A 161 8.66 32.63 17.47
CA VAL A 161 8.24 31.43 18.22
C VAL A 161 6.74 31.38 18.52
N PRO A 162 6.07 32.48 18.95
CA PRO A 162 4.64 32.45 19.24
C PRO A 162 3.80 32.10 18.01
N PHE A 163 4.14 32.66 16.85
CA PHE A 163 3.46 32.36 15.59
C PHE A 163 3.75 30.92 15.16
N THR A 164 5.03 30.52 15.13
CA THR A 164 5.48 29.24 14.61
C THR A 164 4.77 28.07 15.30
N ASN A 165 4.67 28.08 16.63
CA ASN A 165 4.04 26.99 17.38
C ASN A 165 2.54 26.87 17.09
N GLN A 166 1.83 28.00 17.06
CA GLN A 166 0.38 28.00 16.79
C GLN A 166 0.09 27.64 15.33
N PHE A 167 0.86 28.19 14.39
CA PHE A 167 0.73 27.92 12.97
C PHE A 167 0.93 26.43 12.66
N TRP A 168 2.02 25.83 13.14
CA TRP A 168 2.29 24.41 12.89
C TRP A 168 1.34 23.49 13.64
N SER A 169 0.88 23.88 14.83
CA SER A 169 -0.18 23.14 15.53
C SER A 169 -1.44 23.08 14.67
N PHE A 170 -1.93 24.22 14.18
CA PHE A 170 -3.07 24.29 13.25
C PHE A 170 -2.85 23.47 11.98
N MET A 171 -1.69 23.64 11.33
CA MET A 171 -1.37 22.95 10.09
C MET A 171 -1.33 21.44 10.27
N ILE A 172 -0.79 20.93 11.37
CA ILE A 172 -0.65 19.48 11.61
C ILE A 172 -1.95 18.88 12.19
N SER A 173 -2.61 19.55 13.14
CA SER A 173 -3.80 19.02 13.81
C SER A 173 -5.02 19.00 12.91
N ASP A 174 -5.24 20.09 12.17
CA ASP A 174 -6.49 20.32 11.44
C ASP A 174 -6.34 19.98 9.96
N GLN A 175 -5.17 20.26 9.38
CA GLN A 175 -4.91 20.08 7.95
C GLN A 175 -3.94 18.95 7.63
N GLY A 176 -3.16 18.48 8.62
CA GLY A 176 -2.06 17.53 8.50
C GLY A 176 -2.47 16.06 8.70
N ARG A 177 -3.77 15.78 8.86
CA ARG A 177 -4.28 14.42 8.95
C ARG A 177 -4.67 13.94 7.57
N SER A 178 -3.80 13.15 6.95
CA SER A 178 -4.13 12.51 5.68
C SER A 178 -5.17 11.41 5.87
N ALA A 179 -5.96 11.13 4.83
CA ALA A 179 -6.83 9.95 4.80
C ALA A 179 -6.03 8.65 5.05
N ARG A 180 -4.78 8.60 4.57
CA ARG A 180 -3.81 7.51 4.80
C ARG A 180 -3.35 7.38 6.26
N HIS A 181 -3.12 8.48 6.98
CA HIS A 181 -2.76 8.42 8.42
C HIS A 181 -3.98 8.25 9.32
N ALA A 182 -5.14 8.75 8.89
CA ALA A 182 -6.41 8.33 9.47
C ALA A 182 -6.57 6.81 9.33
N GLU A 183 -6.20 6.21 8.20
CA GLU A 183 -6.22 4.76 7.96
C GLU A 183 -5.45 3.94 9.01
N TYR A 184 -4.27 4.42 9.44
CA TYR A 184 -3.43 3.72 10.43
C TYR A 184 -3.97 3.84 11.87
N ARG A 185 -4.77 4.88 12.17
CA ARG A 185 -5.42 5.09 13.49
C ARG A 185 -6.88 4.65 13.56
N PHE A 186 -7.58 4.53 12.43
CA PHE A 186 -9.00 4.17 12.40
C PHE A 186 -9.19 2.64 12.26
N ASP A 187 -9.65 2.05 13.36
CA ASP A 187 -10.10 0.66 13.55
C ASP A 187 -10.87 0.02 12.35
N PRO A 188 -11.72 0.72 11.57
CA PRO A 188 -12.40 0.14 10.40
C PRO A 188 -11.50 -0.38 9.27
N PHE A 189 -10.35 0.26 8.97
CA PHE A 189 -9.46 -0.16 7.87
C PHE A 189 -8.48 -1.26 8.30
N ARG A 190 -7.95 -1.20 9.51
CA ARG A 190 -7.25 -2.35 10.11
C ARG A 190 -8.19 -3.56 10.22
N LYS A 191 -9.45 -3.35 10.63
CA LYS A 191 -10.49 -4.38 10.55
C LYS A 191 -10.74 -4.82 9.11
N TYR A 192 -10.56 -3.97 8.10
CA TYR A 192 -10.74 -4.34 6.70
C TYR A 192 -9.61 -5.26 6.21
N SER A 193 -8.35 -4.91 6.46
CA SER A 193 -7.21 -5.80 6.16
C SER A 193 -7.25 -7.09 6.98
N GLU A 194 -7.60 -7.03 8.26
CA GLU A 194 -7.82 -8.21 9.10
C GLU A 194 -9.04 -9.03 8.65
N LYS A 195 -10.12 -8.42 8.15
CA LYS A 195 -11.27 -9.13 7.58
C LYS A 195 -10.89 -9.80 6.27
N ILE A 196 -10.13 -9.12 5.41
CA ILE A 196 -9.61 -9.71 4.16
C ILE A 196 -8.68 -10.86 4.51
N LEU A 197 -7.78 -10.68 5.47
CA LEU A 197 -6.89 -11.73 5.94
C LEU A 197 -7.70 -12.91 6.49
N LYS A 198 -8.71 -12.68 7.33
CA LYS A 198 -9.62 -13.72 7.81
C LYS A 198 -10.35 -14.43 6.65
N GLN A 199 -10.82 -13.69 5.64
CA GLN A 199 -11.43 -14.29 4.45
C GLN A 199 -10.41 -15.13 3.66
N LEU A 200 -9.16 -14.67 3.54
CA LEU A 200 -8.06 -15.44 2.95
C LEU A 200 -7.62 -16.61 3.84
N GLU A 201 -7.85 -16.58 5.15
CA GLU A 201 -7.59 -17.72 6.04
C GLU A 201 -8.71 -18.77 5.97
N THR A 202 -9.94 -18.39 5.61
CA THR A 202 -11.02 -19.36 5.35
C THR A 202 -10.77 -20.23 4.11
N LEU A 203 -9.67 -19.99 3.39
CA LEU A 203 -9.21 -20.80 2.27
C LEU A 203 -8.85 -22.21 2.73
N LYS A 204 -9.84 -23.10 2.71
CA LYS A 204 -9.57 -24.55 2.75
C LYS A 204 -9.04 -25.01 1.40
N PRO A 205 -8.05 -25.92 1.36
CA PRO A 205 -7.64 -26.55 0.10
C PRO A 205 -8.88 -27.19 -0.53
N LYS A 206 -9.16 -26.83 -1.79
CA LYS A 206 -10.36 -27.28 -2.52
C LYS A 206 -10.44 -28.80 -2.60
N ASP A 207 -9.28 -29.44 -2.68
CA ASP A 207 -9.14 -30.89 -2.62
C ASP A 207 -8.03 -31.24 -1.65
N LEU A 208 -8.38 -32.04 -0.64
CA LEU A 208 -7.45 -32.74 0.24
C LEU A 208 -7.42 -34.20 -0.23
N PRO A 209 -6.77 -34.49 -1.38
CA PRO A 209 -6.86 -35.81 -2.00
C PRO A 209 -6.24 -36.87 -1.08
N LEU A 210 -5.31 -36.49 -0.20
CA LEU A 210 -4.75 -37.35 0.85
C LEU A 210 -5.82 -37.82 1.84
N ILE A 211 -6.76 -36.97 2.27
CA ILE A 211 -7.83 -37.37 3.19
C ILE A 211 -8.80 -38.34 2.50
N LYS A 212 -9.19 -38.06 1.25
CA LYS A 212 -10.02 -38.97 0.45
C LYS A 212 -9.34 -40.33 0.28
N PHE A 213 -8.02 -40.33 0.06
CA PHE A 213 -7.21 -41.54 -0.04
C PHE A 213 -7.13 -42.33 1.27
N ILE A 214 -6.90 -41.65 2.41
CA ILE A 214 -6.88 -42.29 3.73
C ILE A 214 -8.24 -42.94 4.04
N ILE A 215 -9.35 -42.23 3.79
CA ILE A 215 -10.71 -42.75 4.01
C ILE A 215 -10.96 -43.98 3.11
N PHE A 216 -10.59 -43.90 1.83
CA PHE A 216 -10.73 -45.00 0.89
C PHE A 216 -9.91 -46.23 1.33
N PHE A 217 -8.64 -46.02 1.73
CA PHE A 217 -7.77 -47.08 2.19
C PHE A 217 -8.25 -47.69 3.52
N LEU A 218 -8.77 -46.87 4.44
CA LEU A 218 -9.35 -47.33 5.70
C LEU A 218 -10.59 -48.20 5.44
N LEU A 219 -11.47 -47.77 4.53
CA LEU A 219 -12.63 -48.57 4.09
C LEU A 219 -12.19 -49.88 3.45
N LEU A 220 -11.18 -49.85 2.58
CA LEU A 220 -10.62 -51.05 1.96
C LEU A 220 -10.03 -51.98 3.01
N TYR A 221 -9.29 -51.46 3.99
CA TYR A 221 -8.72 -52.24 5.10
C TYR A 221 -9.81 -52.91 5.92
N LEU A 222 -10.86 -52.17 6.32
CA LEU A 222 -12.00 -52.74 7.06
C LEU A 222 -12.75 -53.79 6.26
N LEU A 223 -12.89 -53.60 4.94
CA LEU A 223 -13.52 -54.57 4.05
C LEU A 223 -12.68 -55.84 3.92
N VAL A 224 -11.36 -55.71 3.77
CA VAL A 224 -10.47 -56.88 3.67
C VAL A 224 -10.41 -57.64 4.99
N VAL A 225 -10.19 -56.95 6.12
CA VAL A 225 -10.11 -57.60 7.43
C VAL A 225 -11.48 -58.17 7.83
N GLY A 226 -12.54 -57.38 7.72
CA GLY A 226 -13.92 -57.79 8.06
C GLY A 226 -14.47 -58.85 7.12
N GLY A 227 -14.19 -58.77 5.82
CA GLY A 227 -14.59 -59.77 4.85
C GLY A 227 -13.90 -61.11 5.08
N VAL A 228 -12.59 -61.10 5.35
CA VAL A 228 -11.82 -62.31 5.68
C VAL A 228 -12.29 -62.94 7.00
N THR A 229 -12.63 -62.14 8.01
CA THR A 229 -13.12 -62.67 9.30
C THR A 229 -14.57 -63.15 9.26
N PHE A 230 -15.44 -62.53 8.43
CA PHE A 230 -16.87 -62.86 8.37
C PHE A 230 -17.22 -63.96 7.37
N LEU A 231 -16.57 -64.01 6.19
CA LEU A 231 -16.83 -65.05 5.18
C LEU A 231 -15.96 -66.31 5.32
N GLY A 232 -14.85 -66.23 6.07
CA GLY A 232 -13.94 -67.35 6.27
C GLY A 232 -14.43 -68.33 7.34
N GLY A 233 -15.27 -69.30 6.95
CA GLY A 233 -15.72 -70.39 7.84
C GLY A 233 -14.62 -71.32 8.38
N ASN A 234 -13.37 -71.15 7.93
CA ASN A 234 -12.18 -71.83 8.46
C ASN A 234 -11.07 -70.78 8.68
N TYR A 235 -10.88 -70.38 9.94
CA TYR A 235 -9.98 -69.31 10.33
C TYR A 235 -8.51 -69.76 10.25
N ASN A 236 -7.82 -69.42 9.15
CA ASN A 236 -6.37 -69.59 9.12
C ASN A 236 -5.70 -68.39 9.80
N VAL A 237 -5.33 -68.56 11.07
CA VAL A 237 -4.66 -67.55 11.91
C VAL A 237 -3.42 -66.97 11.22
N GLN A 238 -2.69 -67.78 10.44
CA GLN A 238 -1.50 -67.33 9.71
C GLN A 238 -1.84 -66.29 8.63
N PHE A 239 -2.98 -66.45 7.95
CA PHE A 239 -3.42 -65.51 6.91
C PHE A 239 -3.85 -64.16 7.52
N PHE A 240 -4.48 -64.18 8.69
CA PHE A 240 -4.83 -62.98 9.44
C PHE A 240 -3.57 -62.19 9.84
N TRP A 241 -2.57 -62.85 10.41
CA TRP A 241 -1.29 -62.20 10.77
C TRP A 241 -0.56 -61.64 9.56
N LEU A 242 -0.56 -62.37 8.44
CA LEU A 242 0.06 -61.91 7.20
C LEU A 242 -0.60 -60.63 6.68
N ILE A 243 -1.94 -60.57 6.60
CA ILE A 243 -2.67 -59.38 6.16
C ILE A 243 -2.45 -58.22 7.12
N SER A 244 -2.49 -58.47 8.44
CA SER A 244 -2.33 -57.44 9.46
C SER A 244 -0.94 -56.79 9.42
N LEU A 245 0.09 -57.52 8.98
CA LEU A 245 1.44 -56.98 8.78
C LEU A 245 1.61 -56.30 7.41
N LEU A 246 1.05 -56.87 6.35
CA LEU A 246 1.30 -56.44 4.97
C LEU A 246 0.52 -55.17 4.61
N MET A 247 -0.68 -54.98 5.17
CA MET A 247 -1.52 -53.80 4.91
C MET A 247 -0.92 -52.47 5.40
N PRO A 248 -0.39 -52.36 6.64
CA PRO A 248 0.29 -51.14 7.08
C PRO A 248 1.54 -50.81 6.24
N CYS A 249 2.28 -51.83 5.79
CA CYS A 249 3.41 -51.64 4.88
C CYS A 249 2.96 -51.10 3.51
N LEU A 250 1.90 -51.68 2.94
CA LEU A 250 1.30 -51.20 1.69
C LEU A 250 0.80 -49.76 1.83
N PHE A 251 0.12 -49.44 2.93
CA PHE A 251 -0.35 -48.09 3.23
C PHE A 251 0.79 -47.09 3.31
N SER A 252 1.83 -47.41 4.09
CA SER A 252 3.00 -46.55 4.27
C SER A 252 3.72 -46.31 2.94
N SER A 253 3.87 -47.35 2.12
CA SER A 253 4.44 -47.24 0.78
C SER A 253 3.60 -46.33 -0.12
N ALA A 254 2.27 -46.47 -0.09
CA ALA A 254 1.37 -45.64 -0.89
C ALA A 254 1.37 -44.17 -0.46
N VAL A 255 1.46 -43.88 0.85
CA VAL A 255 1.59 -42.51 1.36
C VAL A 255 2.93 -41.89 0.98
N ILE A 256 4.03 -42.64 1.07
CA ILE A 256 5.37 -42.15 0.66
C ILE A 256 5.41 -41.86 -0.85
N CYS A 257 4.81 -42.73 -1.66
CA CYS A 257 4.78 -42.56 -3.11
C CYS A 257 3.70 -41.57 -3.59
N TRP A 258 2.84 -41.08 -2.69
CA TRP A 258 1.72 -40.19 -3.02
C TRP A 258 2.15 -38.93 -3.79
N ASN A 259 3.27 -38.32 -3.37
CA ASN A 259 3.82 -37.12 -4.01
C ASN A 259 4.33 -37.35 -5.45
N VAL A 260 4.53 -38.60 -5.86
CA VAL A 260 4.94 -38.97 -7.23
C VAL A 260 3.71 -39.10 -8.14
N PHE A 261 2.59 -39.60 -7.61
CA PHE A 261 1.37 -39.88 -8.38
C PHE A 261 0.40 -38.71 -8.44
N VAL A 262 0.40 -37.83 -7.44
CA VAL A 262 -0.48 -36.66 -7.39
C VAL A 262 0.35 -35.39 -7.53
N PRO A 263 0.20 -34.63 -8.64
CA PRO A 263 0.88 -33.36 -8.81
C PRO A 263 0.54 -32.41 -7.67
N SER A 264 1.57 -31.81 -7.07
CA SER A 264 1.40 -30.75 -6.09
C SER A 264 0.73 -29.54 -6.74
N ALA A 265 -0.45 -29.16 -6.27
CA ALA A 265 -1.18 -28.00 -6.77
C ALA A 265 -1.08 -26.85 -5.77
N VAL A 266 -0.86 -25.63 -6.28
CA VAL A 266 -1.04 -24.40 -5.49
C VAL A 266 -2.38 -23.79 -5.86
N SER A 267 -3.22 -23.58 -4.85
CA SER A 267 -4.41 -22.76 -4.99
C SER A 267 -4.05 -21.32 -4.66
N VAL A 268 -4.32 -20.42 -5.61
CA VAL A 268 -4.16 -18.98 -5.45
C VAL A 268 -5.54 -18.34 -5.33
N ARG A 269 -5.74 -17.50 -4.31
CA ARG A 269 -6.89 -16.60 -4.24
C ARG A 269 -6.39 -15.18 -4.17
N GLN A 270 -7.02 -14.31 -4.94
CA GLN A 270 -6.64 -12.93 -5.07
C GLN A 270 -7.87 -12.05 -4.88
N LEU A 271 -7.72 -11.02 -4.06
CA LEU A 271 -8.62 -9.89 -3.97
C LEU A 271 -7.85 -8.63 -4.35
N SER A 272 -8.35 -7.87 -5.31
CA SER A 272 -7.70 -6.65 -5.76
C SER A 272 -8.63 -5.45 -5.61
N VAL A 273 -8.10 -4.36 -5.08
CA VAL A 273 -8.73 -3.05 -4.99
C VAL A 273 -7.96 -2.12 -5.91
N LEU A 274 -8.68 -1.45 -6.81
CA LEU A 274 -8.12 -0.50 -7.75
C LEU A 274 -8.68 0.89 -7.45
N SER A 275 -7.82 1.79 -7.00
CA SER A 275 -8.14 3.19 -6.77
C SER A 275 -7.69 4.01 -7.97
N VAL A 276 -8.64 4.61 -8.68
CA VAL A 276 -8.39 5.35 -9.94
C VAL A 276 -8.28 6.85 -9.65
N PHE A 277 -7.22 7.48 -10.13
CA PHE A 277 -6.97 8.92 -10.01
C PHE A 277 -7.05 9.59 -11.39
N PRO A 278 -8.17 10.29 -11.69
CA PRO A 278 -8.40 10.85 -13.02
C PRO A 278 -7.41 11.96 -13.39
N ASP A 279 -6.80 12.64 -12.42
CA ASP A 279 -5.93 13.79 -12.65
C ASP A 279 -4.61 13.46 -13.38
N ARG A 280 -4.16 12.20 -13.34
CA ARG A 280 -2.91 11.76 -13.99
C ARG A 280 -3.05 10.52 -14.87
N ASP A 281 -4.27 10.03 -15.12
CA ASP A 281 -4.47 8.71 -15.72
C ASP A 281 -3.68 7.63 -14.96
N ARG A 282 -3.66 7.70 -13.63
CA ARG A 282 -2.93 6.79 -12.75
C ARG A 282 -3.90 6.01 -11.89
N ALA A 283 -3.58 4.77 -11.58
CA ALA A 283 -4.32 3.98 -10.61
C ALA A 283 -3.41 3.27 -9.62
N HIS A 284 -3.82 3.25 -8.35
CA HIS A 284 -3.17 2.47 -7.32
C HIS A 284 -3.86 1.12 -7.18
N LEU A 285 -3.13 0.04 -7.43
CA LEU A 285 -3.60 -1.34 -7.32
C LEU A 285 -3.06 -1.97 -6.04
N GLN A 286 -3.96 -2.35 -5.14
CA GLN A 286 -3.67 -3.14 -3.95
C GLN A 286 -4.22 -4.55 -4.15
N SER A 287 -3.38 -5.57 -4.10
CA SER A 287 -3.75 -6.97 -4.31
C SER A 287 -3.36 -7.83 -3.11
N TYR A 288 -4.37 -8.42 -2.48
CA TYR A 288 -4.20 -9.39 -1.41
C TYR A 288 -4.22 -10.79 -2.02
N ILE A 289 -3.12 -11.52 -1.87
CA ILE A 289 -2.97 -12.88 -2.40
C ILE A 289 -2.80 -13.86 -1.24
N GLY A 290 -3.66 -14.87 -1.21
CA GLY A 290 -3.51 -16.05 -0.37
C GLY A 290 -3.03 -17.24 -1.20
N LEU A 291 -1.88 -17.80 -0.81
CA LEU A 291 -1.30 -19.01 -1.40
C LEU A 291 -1.49 -20.18 -0.43
N ILE A 292 -2.05 -21.28 -0.93
CA ILE A 292 -2.14 -22.54 -0.18
C ILE A 292 -1.79 -23.72 -1.08
N GLY A 293 -0.91 -24.59 -0.61
CA GLY A 293 -0.41 -25.74 -1.35
C GLY A 293 -1.18 -27.00 -0.97
N SER A 294 -1.24 -28.00 -1.85
CA SER A 294 -1.71 -29.34 -1.45
C SER A 294 -0.67 -30.09 -0.60
N THR A 295 0.60 -29.70 -0.72
CA THR A 295 1.79 -30.28 -0.08
C THR A 295 2.77 -29.15 0.22
N ASN A 296 3.81 -29.40 1.03
CA ASN A 296 4.87 -28.42 1.26
C ASN A 296 5.73 -28.31 -0.01
N ILE A 297 5.63 -27.18 -0.71
CA ILE A 297 6.37 -26.91 -1.94
C ILE A 297 6.96 -25.51 -1.92
N LYS A 298 8.13 -25.39 -2.57
CA LYS A 298 8.78 -24.11 -2.81
C LYS A 298 8.39 -23.64 -4.21
N VAL A 299 7.75 -22.48 -4.30
CA VAL A 299 7.29 -21.94 -5.59
C VAL A 299 7.89 -20.55 -5.80
N PRO A 300 8.47 -20.27 -6.98
CA PRO A 300 8.83 -18.92 -7.37
C PRO A 300 7.58 -18.14 -7.76
N VAL A 301 7.44 -16.91 -7.27
CA VAL A 301 6.32 -16.02 -7.61
C VAL A 301 6.85 -14.70 -8.15
N ASP A 302 6.35 -14.31 -9.32
CA ASP A 302 6.64 -13.05 -9.98
C ASP A 302 5.48 -12.07 -9.76
N PHE A 303 5.77 -10.94 -9.11
CA PHE A 303 4.80 -9.92 -8.76
C PHE A 303 4.74 -8.77 -9.75
N GLY A 304 5.51 -8.84 -10.85
CA GLY A 304 5.52 -7.82 -11.90
C GLY A 304 6.44 -6.63 -11.60
N LYS A 305 6.39 -5.62 -12.47
CA LYS A 305 7.30 -4.47 -12.42
C LYS A 305 6.87 -3.48 -11.34
N ASN A 306 7.84 -2.95 -10.58
CA ASN A 306 7.63 -1.91 -9.56
C ASN A 306 6.55 -2.24 -8.50
N ALA A 307 6.25 -3.52 -8.31
CA ALA A 307 5.29 -3.96 -7.31
C ALA A 307 5.99 -4.15 -5.97
N PHE A 308 5.51 -3.48 -4.94
CA PHE A 308 5.97 -3.73 -3.58
C PHE A 308 5.23 -4.92 -3.00
N VAL A 309 5.96 -5.78 -2.29
CA VAL A 309 5.42 -7.00 -1.69
C VAL A 309 5.64 -6.97 -0.19
N GLN A 310 4.56 -7.08 0.57
CA GLN A 310 4.55 -7.22 2.01
C GLN A 310 3.96 -8.57 2.40
N GLN A 311 4.62 -9.29 3.29
CA GLN A 311 4.04 -10.49 3.88
C GLN A 311 3.09 -10.10 5.02
N LEU A 312 1.87 -10.65 5.00
CA LEU A 312 0.84 -10.39 6.02
C LEU A 312 0.82 -11.43 7.14
N THR A 313 1.34 -12.64 6.88
CA THR A 313 1.48 -13.70 7.88
C THR A 313 2.64 -13.41 8.84
N GLY A 314 2.37 -13.43 10.15
CA GLY A 314 3.33 -13.10 11.23
C GLY A 314 4.45 -14.09 11.51
N ILE A 315 4.68 -15.08 10.64
CA ILE A 315 5.83 -15.98 10.74
C ILE A 315 6.89 -15.42 9.79
N ALA A 316 7.95 -14.85 10.36
CA ALA A 316 9.11 -14.39 9.61
C ALA A 316 9.62 -15.54 8.72
N SER A 317 9.32 -15.48 7.43
CA SER A 317 10.06 -16.30 6.46
C SER A 317 11.49 -15.79 6.37
N SER A 318 12.39 -16.67 5.95
CA SER A 318 13.76 -16.32 5.56
C SER A 318 13.79 -15.03 4.74
N PRO A 319 14.83 -14.18 4.90
CA PRO A 319 14.92 -12.90 4.24
C PRO A 319 14.57 -13.05 2.76
N ILE A 320 13.63 -12.24 2.32
CA ILE A 320 13.17 -12.20 0.94
C ILE A 320 14.39 -11.81 0.09
N GLU A 321 14.97 -12.77 -0.63
CA GLU A 321 15.96 -12.48 -1.67
C GLU A 321 15.23 -11.82 -2.85
N LEU A 322 15.05 -10.50 -2.75
CA LEU A 322 14.56 -9.67 -3.84
C LEU A 322 15.70 -9.48 -4.83
N ILE A 323 15.62 -10.14 -5.98
CA ILE A 323 16.44 -9.77 -7.13
C ILE A 323 15.71 -8.60 -7.80
N TRP A 324 16.26 -7.39 -7.67
CA TRP A 324 15.78 -6.21 -8.37
C TRP A 324 16.23 -6.27 -9.84
N ASP A 325 15.59 -7.12 -10.64
CA ASP A 325 15.75 -7.14 -12.09
C ASP A 325 14.40 -6.96 -12.76
N ASN A 326 14.04 -5.70 -13.06
CA ASN A 326 12.82 -5.23 -13.74
C ASN A 326 11.46 -5.75 -13.23
N THR A 327 11.42 -6.73 -12.34
CA THR A 327 10.28 -7.48 -11.80
C THR A 327 10.61 -7.84 -10.35
N THR A 328 9.63 -7.76 -9.45
CA THR A 328 9.81 -8.23 -8.08
C THR A 328 9.48 -9.71 -8.01
N ARG A 329 10.53 -10.54 -7.91
CA ARG A 329 10.43 -12.00 -7.82
C ARG A 329 10.81 -12.49 -6.44
N LEU A 330 10.01 -13.41 -5.91
CA LEU A 330 10.30 -14.20 -4.74
C LEU A 330 10.62 -15.63 -5.19
N ASN A 331 11.88 -16.03 -5.10
CA ASN A 331 12.33 -17.31 -5.67
C ASN A 331 11.87 -18.54 -4.88
N SER A 332 11.62 -18.42 -3.58
CA SER A 332 11.28 -19.58 -2.75
C SER A 332 10.29 -19.24 -1.64
N ILE A 333 9.01 -19.16 -1.99
CA ILE A 333 7.94 -19.15 -0.98
C ILE A 333 7.64 -20.59 -0.61
N ASN A 334 7.76 -20.91 0.68
CA ASN A 334 7.33 -22.21 1.20
C ASN A 334 5.82 -22.16 1.41
N VAL A 335 5.07 -22.83 0.53
CA VAL A 335 3.62 -22.93 0.61
C VAL A 335 3.27 -24.33 1.09
N GLY A 336 2.49 -24.42 2.17
CA GLY A 336 2.04 -25.69 2.74
C GLY A 336 0.51 -25.85 2.70
N PRO A 337 -0.01 -27.03 3.09
CA PRO A 337 -1.44 -27.31 3.14
C PRO A 337 -2.14 -26.82 4.40
N TRP A 338 -1.38 -26.45 5.43
CA TRP A 338 -1.90 -26.15 6.76
C TRP A 338 -2.06 -24.66 7.04
N PHE A 339 -1.30 -23.81 6.35
CA PHE A 339 -1.28 -22.37 6.57
C PHE A 339 -1.34 -21.66 5.23
N VAL A 340 -2.14 -20.59 5.17
CA VAL A 340 -2.22 -19.72 4.00
C VAL A 340 -1.10 -18.69 4.10
N SER A 341 -0.18 -18.69 3.15
CA SER A 341 0.80 -17.62 3.02
C SER A 341 0.12 -16.43 2.37
N SER A 342 -0.06 -15.35 3.13
CA SER A 342 -0.77 -14.15 2.67
C SER A 342 0.21 -13.01 2.37
N TYR A 343 0.03 -12.40 1.21
CA TYR A 343 0.86 -11.29 0.72
C TYR A 343 -0.03 -10.12 0.31
N LEU A 344 0.39 -8.90 0.66
CA LEU A 344 -0.13 -7.65 0.11
C LEU A 344 0.86 -7.18 -0.96
N ILE A 345 0.33 -6.91 -2.14
CA ILE A 345 1.09 -6.38 -3.27
C ILE A 345 0.51 -5.03 -3.63
N GLU A 346 1.35 -4.02 -3.75
CA GLU A 346 0.91 -2.68 -4.12
C GLU A 346 1.75 -2.14 -5.27
N SER A 347 1.07 -1.56 -6.25
CA SER A 347 1.70 -1.03 -7.46
C SER A 347 0.89 0.13 -8.03
N PHE A 348 1.56 1.02 -8.77
CA PHE A 348 0.90 2.04 -9.57
C PHE A 348 0.87 1.62 -11.04
N ILE A 349 -0.27 1.87 -11.68
CA ILE A 349 -0.52 1.53 -13.09
C ILE A 349 -0.84 2.81 -13.85
N ASP A 350 -0.21 2.95 -15.03
CA ASP A 350 -0.55 3.99 -16.00
C ASP A 350 -1.76 3.55 -16.85
N LEU A 351 -2.86 4.28 -16.77
CA LEU A 351 -4.10 4.02 -17.51
C LEU A 351 -3.98 4.39 -18.99
N GLN A 352 -2.95 5.14 -19.39
CA GLN A 352 -2.69 5.41 -20.82
C GLN A 352 -2.32 4.13 -21.58
N PHE A 353 -1.75 3.13 -20.91
CA PHE A 353 -1.44 1.82 -21.50
C PHE A 353 -2.63 0.86 -21.49
N VAL A 354 -3.66 1.15 -20.70
CA VAL A 354 -4.86 0.33 -20.57
C VAL A 354 -6.04 1.29 -20.60
N GLY A 355 -6.52 1.61 -21.82
CA GLY A 355 -7.51 2.67 -22.07
C GLY A 355 -8.59 2.75 -21.00
N PRO A 356 -9.09 3.97 -20.70
CA PRO A 356 -9.82 4.27 -19.47
C PRO A 356 -10.91 3.23 -19.23
N PRO A 357 -10.99 2.63 -18.02
CA PRO A 357 -12.05 1.68 -17.72
C PRO A 357 -13.38 2.41 -17.92
N LYS A 358 -14.17 1.97 -18.90
CA LYS A 358 -15.52 2.50 -19.10
C LYS A 358 -16.28 2.24 -17.80
N LEU A 359 -16.63 3.31 -17.09
CA LEU A 359 -17.50 3.32 -15.92
C LEU A 359 -18.97 3.04 -16.33
N GLU A 360 -19.19 2.05 -17.19
CA GLU A 360 -20.51 1.44 -17.33
C GLU A 360 -20.64 0.40 -16.22
N ASN A 361 -21.78 0.39 -15.54
CA ASN A 361 -22.08 -0.39 -14.33
C ASN A 361 -21.97 -1.94 -14.47
N GLU A 362 -21.31 -2.44 -15.51
CA GLU A 362 -20.88 -3.82 -15.67
C GLU A 362 -19.35 -3.91 -15.56
N PHE A 363 -18.83 -3.73 -14.33
CA PHE A 363 -17.42 -4.03 -14.01
C PHE A 363 -17.14 -5.52 -14.21
N ASN A 364 -16.62 -5.87 -15.38
CA ASN A 364 -16.38 -7.26 -15.79
C ASN A 364 -15.13 -7.83 -15.07
N ALA A 365 -15.32 -8.86 -14.25
CA ALA A 365 -14.24 -9.54 -13.52
C ALA A 365 -13.10 -10.05 -14.45
N ASN A 366 -13.38 -10.26 -15.74
CA ASN A 366 -12.37 -10.64 -16.73
C ASN A 366 -11.41 -9.49 -17.08
N GLN A 367 -11.87 -8.24 -17.10
CA GLN A 367 -11.00 -7.08 -17.32
C GLN A 367 -10.08 -6.85 -16.10
N MET A 368 -10.60 -7.04 -14.88
CA MET A 368 -9.78 -7.03 -13.67
C MET A 368 -8.73 -8.14 -13.69
N LYS A 369 -9.08 -9.35 -14.13
CA LYS A 369 -8.10 -10.44 -14.33
C LYS A 369 -7.06 -10.10 -15.39
N LEU A 370 -7.42 -9.40 -16.46
CA LEU A 370 -6.50 -9.04 -17.54
C LEU A 370 -5.53 -7.93 -17.12
N LEU A 371 -6.02 -6.94 -16.35
CA LEU A 371 -5.24 -5.90 -15.68
C LEU A 371 -4.33 -6.50 -14.61
N ALA A 372 -4.87 -7.35 -13.74
CA ALA A 372 -4.10 -8.06 -12.72
C ALA A 372 -3.05 -9.00 -13.35
N LYS A 373 -3.31 -9.61 -14.50
CA LYS A 373 -2.34 -10.45 -15.22
C LYS A 373 -1.23 -9.64 -15.91
N HIS A 374 -1.52 -8.38 -16.29
CA HIS A 374 -0.50 -7.46 -16.81
C HIS A 374 0.32 -6.80 -15.69
N ALA A 375 -0.31 -6.49 -14.55
CA ALA A 375 0.35 -5.88 -13.40
C ALA A 375 1.10 -6.89 -12.54
N VAL A 376 0.51 -8.07 -12.33
CA VAL A 376 1.07 -9.19 -11.57
C VAL A 376 1.40 -10.28 -12.59
N GLY A 377 2.68 -10.46 -12.89
CA GLY A 377 3.20 -11.45 -13.84
C GLY A 377 3.03 -12.91 -13.40
N LEU A 378 1.88 -13.28 -12.83
CA LEU A 378 1.55 -14.65 -12.47
C LEU A 378 1.32 -15.48 -13.74
N ARG A 379 2.40 -16.03 -14.29
CA ARG A 379 2.32 -17.21 -15.16
C ARG A 379 2.05 -18.42 -14.26
N GLY A 380 0.89 -19.05 -14.49
CA GLY A 380 0.48 -20.27 -13.80
C GLY A 380 1.29 -21.49 -14.21
#